data_AF-A0A6N2LT54-F1
#
_entry.id   AF-A0A6N2LT54-F1
#
_cell.length_a   1.000
_cell.length_b   1.000
_cell.length_c   1.000
_cell.angle_alpha   90.00
_cell.angle_beta   90.00
_cell.angle_gamma   90.00
#
_symmetry.space_group_name_H-M   'P 1'
#
loop_
_entity.id
_entity.type
_entity.pdbx_description
1 polymer ?
#
loop_
_entity_poly.entity_id
_entity_poly.type
_entity_poly.pdbx_seq_one_letter_code
_entity_poly.pdbx_strand_id
1 'polypeptide(L)'
;MIMHEGSCTKLKNILNRLLGFPQQIPTSDAAKPELFNGQNAIVTVNVHLVYNQEDSLVMNRASLERGMFHSEHIRSYKAEVDNKELTDKRRKFEDSIIFGKIQSKIGRVDSLGDDGFPFIGANIQSGDIVIGKCAESGTDHSVKLKHTERGRVQRVVLSSNDERKNFVTSWQH
;
A
#
# COMPACT_ATOMS: atom_id res chain seq x y z
N MET A 1 8.00 18.75 3.86
CA MET A 1 7.27 18.20 2.70
C MET A 1 6.67 19.39 1.96
N ILE A 2 7.38 19.89 0.95
CA ILE A 2 6.92 21.02 0.14
C ILE A 2 6.24 20.40 -1.07
N MET A 3 4.93 20.64 -1.18
CA MET A 3 4.16 20.37 -2.39
C MET A 3 4.48 21.49 -3.37
N HIS A 4 5.09 21.15 -4.50
CA HIS A 4 5.11 22.04 -5.65
C HIS A 4 4.53 21.29 -6.84
N GLU A 5 3.51 21.91 -7.44
CA GLU A 5 2.79 21.42 -8.62
C GLU A 5 3.71 21.38 -9.85
N GLY A 6 3.54 20.35 -10.66
CA GLY A 6 4.24 20.18 -11.93
C GLY A 6 4.16 18.74 -12.42
N SER A 7 3.24 18.52 -13.36
CA SER A 7 3.18 17.48 -14.41
C SER A 7 4.05 16.21 -14.31
N CYS A 8 3.41 15.10 -14.71
CA CYS A 8 4.01 13.91 -15.32
C CYS A 8 4.33 12.71 -14.39
N THR A 9 3.35 11.80 -14.32
CA THR A 9 3.53 10.36 -14.61
C THR A 9 4.71 9.65 -13.93
N LYS A 10 4.73 9.60 -12.59
CA LYS A 10 5.45 8.57 -11.80
C LYS A 10 5.17 8.65 -10.29
N LEU A 11 3.91 8.54 -9.87
CA LEU A 11 3.62 8.33 -8.45
C LEU A 11 3.83 6.85 -8.09
N LYS A 12 5.09 6.52 -7.87
CA LYS A 12 5.54 5.27 -7.24
C LYS A 12 4.77 5.08 -5.93
N ASN A 13 4.23 3.87 -5.73
CA ASN A 13 3.63 3.34 -4.51
C ASN A 13 3.96 4.18 -3.25
N ILE A 14 2.99 4.93 -2.73
CA ILE A 14 3.17 5.67 -1.48
C ILE A 14 3.17 4.64 -0.35
N LEU A 15 4.26 4.64 0.40
CA LEU A 15 4.45 3.80 1.56
C LEU A 15 4.39 4.69 2.81
N ASN A 16 3.38 4.49 3.63
CA ASN A 16 3.28 5.19 4.91
C ASN A 16 3.53 4.19 6.02
N ARG A 17 4.38 4.56 6.97
CA ARG A 17 4.61 3.80 8.20
C ARG A 17 4.19 4.67 9.38
N LEU A 18 3.20 4.21 10.13
CA LEU A 18 2.65 4.95 11.28
C LEU A 18 3.01 4.19 12.56
N LEU A 19 3.51 4.89 13.58
CA LEU A 19 3.71 4.31 14.90
C LEU A 19 2.38 4.26 15.64
N GLY A 20 2.07 3.12 16.28
CA GLY A 20 0.79 2.95 16.96
C GLY A 20 0.61 3.88 18.17
N PHE A 21 1.68 4.12 18.93
CA PHE A 21 1.65 4.97 20.12
C PHE A 21 2.86 5.90 20.18
N PRO A 22 2.91 7.00 19.42
CA PRO A 22 4.01 7.94 19.49
C PRO A 22 4.00 8.69 20.83
N GLN A 23 5.17 8.86 21.45
CA GLN A 23 5.33 9.56 22.73
C GLN A 23 6.22 10.78 22.59
N GLN A 24 5.89 11.81 23.35
CA GLN A 24 6.74 12.99 23.46
C GLN A 24 8.10 12.61 24.07
N ILE A 25 9.16 13.01 23.36
CA ILE A 25 10.53 12.95 23.89
C ILE A 25 10.76 14.25 24.65
N PRO A 26 11.25 14.22 25.91
CA PRO A 26 11.60 15.44 26.63
C PRO A 26 12.70 16.18 25.88
N THR A 27 12.39 17.34 25.29
CA THR A 27 13.34 18.22 24.63
C THR A 27 13.59 19.47 25.46
N SER A 28 14.82 19.99 25.42
CA SER A 28 15.27 21.00 26.36
C SER A 28 14.67 22.38 26.16
N ASP A 29 14.30 22.82 24.95
CA ASP A 29 13.72 24.16 24.72
C ASP A 29 13.24 24.38 23.26
N ALA A 30 12.61 23.38 22.64
CA ALA A 30 12.07 23.53 21.28
C ALA A 30 10.55 23.48 21.27
N ALA A 31 9.94 24.30 20.41
CA ALA A 31 8.49 24.33 20.16
C ALA A 31 7.92 22.90 20.10
N LYS A 32 6.88 22.64 20.90
CA LYS A 32 6.27 21.31 21.03
C LYS A 32 5.90 20.80 19.62
N PRO A 33 6.54 19.75 19.10
CA PRO A 33 6.16 19.23 17.81
C PRO A 33 4.77 18.58 17.93
N GLU A 34 3.89 18.88 16.98
CA GLU A 34 2.53 18.31 16.95
C GLU A 34 2.54 16.79 16.61
N LEU A 35 3.65 16.29 16.08
CA LEU A 35 3.84 14.90 15.67
C LEU A 35 5.14 14.34 16.27
N PHE A 36 5.04 13.18 16.92
CA PHE A 36 6.19 12.46 17.46
C PHE A 36 6.42 11.15 16.68
N ASN A 37 7.68 10.77 16.53
CA ASN A 37 8.11 9.61 15.73
C ASN A 37 8.88 8.57 16.57
N GLY A 38 8.69 8.54 17.89
CA GLY A 38 9.39 7.64 18.80
C GLY A 38 8.56 7.24 20.03
N GLN A 39 9.11 6.35 20.85
CA GLN A 39 8.56 5.92 22.14
C GLN A 39 9.66 5.98 23.20
N ASN A 40 9.30 6.40 24.42
CA ASN A 40 10.22 6.35 25.55
C ASN A 40 10.36 4.91 26.03
N ALA A 41 11.60 4.48 26.25
CA ALA A 41 11.93 3.14 26.69
C ALA A 41 12.74 3.18 27.99
N ILE A 42 12.50 2.21 28.87
CA ILE A 42 13.40 1.95 30.00
C ILE A 42 14.58 1.16 29.45
N VAL A 43 15.79 1.72 29.59
CA VAL A 43 17.03 1.12 29.10
C VAL A 43 17.88 0.67 30.29
N THR A 44 18.37 -0.57 30.24
CA THR A 44 19.35 -1.08 31.19
C THR A 44 20.67 -1.31 30.47
N VAL A 45 21.77 -0.80 31.00
CA VAL A 45 23.12 -1.02 30.47
C VAL A 45 23.75 -2.17 31.24
N ASN A 46 23.76 -3.36 30.63
CA ASN A 46 24.34 -4.56 31.19
C ASN A 46 24.79 -5.51 30.06
N VAL A 47 25.71 -6.43 30.36
CA VAL A 47 26.02 -7.58 29.50
C VAL A 47 24.96 -8.65 29.76
N HIS A 48 24.16 -9.00 28.75
CA HIS A 48 23.10 -9.99 28.90
C HIS A 48 23.34 -11.18 27.99
N LEU A 49 23.81 -12.29 28.58
CA LEU A 49 23.97 -13.59 27.91
C LEU A 49 24.69 -13.51 26.55
N VAL A 50 25.55 -12.49 26.35
CA VAL A 50 26.28 -12.25 25.09
C VAL A 50 25.37 -11.85 23.90
N TYR A 51 24.04 -11.79 24.06
CA TYR A 51 23.09 -11.46 22.99
C TYR A 51 23.05 -9.98 22.59
N ASN A 52 23.73 -9.09 23.32
CA ASN A 52 23.76 -7.65 23.07
C ASN A 52 25.16 -7.12 22.69
N GLN A 53 25.97 -7.95 22.03
CA GLN A 53 27.29 -7.57 21.49
C GLN A 53 27.17 -7.06 20.04
N GLU A 54 28.16 -6.32 19.55
CA GLU A 54 28.23 -5.90 18.14
C GLU A 54 26.94 -5.19 17.67
N ASP A 55 26.59 -4.09 18.32
CA ASP A 55 25.42 -3.23 18.04
C ASP A 55 24.04 -3.93 18.16
N SER A 56 23.99 -5.14 18.71
CA SER A 56 22.73 -5.84 18.96
C SER A 56 22.05 -5.37 20.26
N LEU A 57 20.72 -5.43 20.27
CA LEU A 57 19.87 -5.04 21.38
C LEU A 57 18.98 -6.20 21.81
N VAL A 58 18.83 -6.40 23.11
CA VAL A 58 17.85 -7.32 23.70
C VAL A 58 16.60 -6.54 24.09
N MET A 59 15.44 -6.94 23.55
CA MET A 59 14.15 -6.30 23.81
C MET A 59 13.28 -7.13 24.75
N ASN A 60 12.49 -6.44 25.59
CA ASN A 60 11.51 -7.11 26.44
C ASN A 60 10.33 -7.63 25.60
N ARG A 61 10.20 -8.95 25.49
CA ARG A 61 9.11 -9.60 24.74
C ARG A 61 7.72 -9.18 25.21
N ALA A 62 7.49 -9.07 26.53
CA ALA A 62 6.19 -8.67 27.06
C ALA A 62 5.84 -7.22 26.69
N SER A 63 6.83 -6.33 26.55
CA SER A 63 6.60 -4.97 26.04
C SER A 63 6.23 -4.97 24.55
N LEU A 64 6.87 -5.80 23.72
CA LEU A 64 6.50 -5.97 22.31
C LEU A 64 5.08 -6.51 22.15
N GLU A 65 4.70 -7.52 22.95
CA GLU A 65 3.35 -8.11 22.95
C GLU A 65 2.27 -7.11 23.41
N ARG A 66 2.65 -6.11 24.21
CA ARG A 66 1.78 -4.97 24.59
C ARG A 66 1.77 -3.83 23.56
N GLY A 67 2.46 -3.98 22.43
CA GLY A 67 2.45 -3.00 21.33
C GLY A 67 3.57 -1.95 21.37
N MET A 68 4.59 -2.12 22.23
CA MET A 68 5.77 -1.26 22.18
C MET A 68 6.46 -1.41 20.81
N PHE A 69 6.77 -0.27 20.18
CA PHE A 69 7.33 -0.15 18.84
C PHE A 69 6.48 -0.76 17.71
N HIS A 70 5.21 -1.07 17.96
CA HIS A 70 4.30 -1.51 16.92
C HIS A 70 4.07 -0.39 15.90
N SER A 71 4.16 -0.73 14.62
CA SER A 71 3.94 0.20 13.52
C SER A 71 3.04 -0.42 12.47
N GLU A 72 2.09 0.36 11.97
CA GLU A 72 1.27 0.02 10.83
C GLU A 72 1.99 0.36 9.53
N HIS A 73 1.85 -0.49 8.52
CA HIS A 73 2.49 -0.35 7.22
C HIS A 73 1.41 -0.27 6.15
N ILE A 74 1.30 0.90 5.54
CA ILE A 74 0.21 1.22 4.64
C ILE A 74 0.74 1.36 3.21
N ARG A 75 0.16 0.58 2.29
CA ARG A 75 0.52 0.63 0.86
C ARG A 75 -0.69 0.91 -0.02
N SER A 76 -0.48 1.79 -1.01
CA SER A 76 -1.46 2.13 -2.04
C SER A 76 -1.10 1.52 -3.40
N TYR A 77 -2.05 0.84 -4.04
CA TYR A 77 -1.96 0.37 -5.44
C TYR A 77 -2.85 1.19 -6.35
N LYS A 78 -2.28 1.73 -7.44
CA LYS A 78 -2.99 2.58 -8.40
C LYS A 78 -2.96 2.03 -9.81
N ALA A 79 -4.11 2.00 -10.47
CA ALA A 79 -4.25 1.64 -11.88
C ALA A 79 -5.19 2.62 -12.58
N GLU A 80 -4.97 2.80 -13.88
CA GLU A 80 -5.71 3.69 -14.77
C GLU A 80 -6.25 2.92 -15.97
N VAL A 81 -7.46 3.26 -16.40
CA VAL A 81 -8.11 2.75 -17.61
C VAL A 81 -8.65 3.94 -18.39
N ASP A 82 -8.37 3.99 -19.69
CA ASP A 82 -8.88 5.03 -20.60
C ASP A 82 -10.27 4.62 -21.12
N ASN A 83 -11.33 5.32 -20.70
CA ASN A 83 -12.67 5.15 -21.25
C ASN A 83 -12.89 6.03 -22.50
N LYS A 84 -11.96 6.01 -23.45
CA LYS A 84 -12.21 6.65 -24.75
C LYS A 84 -13.17 5.76 -25.52
N GLU A 85 -14.47 6.01 -25.34
CA GLU A 85 -15.48 5.58 -26.29
C GLU A 85 -15.02 5.97 -27.70
N LEU A 86 -15.18 5.03 -28.62
CA LEU A 86 -14.82 5.01 -30.03
C LEU A 86 -15.47 6.16 -30.84
N THR A 87 -15.18 7.41 -30.52
CA THR A 87 -15.70 8.56 -31.29
C THR A 87 -14.86 8.87 -32.53
N ASP A 88 -13.62 8.36 -32.59
CA ASP A 88 -12.71 8.56 -33.72
C ASP A 88 -12.58 7.28 -34.55
N LYS A 89 -13.30 7.24 -35.68
CA LYS A 89 -13.32 6.16 -36.71
C LYS A 89 -11.96 5.90 -37.40
N ARG A 90 -10.83 6.28 -36.79
CA ARG A 90 -9.51 6.28 -37.43
C ARG A 90 -8.32 5.93 -36.54
N ARG A 91 -8.52 5.40 -35.33
CA ARG A 91 -7.41 4.86 -34.54
C ARG A 91 -7.47 3.34 -34.57
N LYS A 92 -6.29 2.76 -34.80
CA LYS A 92 -6.01 1.32 -34.83
C LYS A 92 -6.75 0.61 -33.69
N PHE A 93 -7.21 -0.61 -33.94
CA PHE A 93 -7.78 -1.55 -32.96
C PHE A 93 -6.80 -1.81 -31.80
N GLU A 94 -6.56 -0.80 -30.97
CA GLU A 94 -5.94 -0.97 -29.67
C GLU A 94 -7.02 -1.57 -28.79
N ASP A 95 -6.72 -2.75 -28.28
CA ASP A 95 -7.63 -3.55 -27.48
C ASP A 95 -8.03 -2.76 -26.23
N SER A 96 -9.32 -2.51 -26.07
CA SER A 96 -9.82 -1.67 -24.98
C SER A 96 -9.58 -2.40 -23.66
N ILE A 97 -8.95 -1.73 -22.70
CA ILE A 97 -8.64 -2.35 -21.40
C ILE A 97 -9.61 -1.85 -20.36
N ILE A 98 -10.33 -2.76 -19.71
CA ILE A 98 -11.32 -2.47 -18.68
C ILE A 98 -10.90 -3.04 -17.33
N PHE A 99 -11.51 -2.54 -16.26
CA PHE A 99 -11.43 -3.21 -14.96
C PHE A 99 -12.39 -4.40 -14.97
N GLY A 100 -11.92 -5.52 -14.44
CA GLY A 100 -12.69 -6.75 -14.43
C GLY A 100 -11.89 -7.94 -13.92
N LYS A 101 -12.63 -8.98 -13.57
CA LYS A 101 -12.06 -10.25 -13.12
C LYS A 101 -11.96 -11.25 -14.27
N ILE A 102 -10.73 -11.68 -14.55
CA ILE A 102 -10.46 -12.84 -15.39
C ILE A 102 -9.53 -13.79 -14.64
N GLN A 103 -9.45 -15.05 -15.06
CA GLN A 103 -8.44 -15.95 -14.54
C GLN A 103 -7.05 -15.41 -14.92
N SER A 104 -6.24 -15.06 -13.92
CA SER A 104 -4.91 -14.51 -14.12
C SER A 104 -3.85 -15.61 -14.10
N LYS A 105 -2.90 -15.55 -15.05
CA LYS A 105 -1.73 -16.45 -15.05
C LYS A 105 -0.65 -15.99 -14.07
N ILE A 106 -0.69 -14.72 -13.66
CA ILE A 106 0.33 -14.12 -12.81
C ILE A 106 -0.03 -14.15 -11.32
N GLY A 107 -1.30 -14.41 -10.96
CA GLY A 107 -1.72 -14.46 -9.57
C GLY A 107 -3.14 -15.01 -9.33
N ARG A 108 -3.48 -15.19 -8.05
CA ARG A 108 -4.82 -15.62 -7.62
C ARG A 108 -5.80 -14.45 -7.64
N VAL A 109 -7.04 -14.73 -8.03
CA VAL A 109 -8.12 -13.73 -8.16
C VAL A 109 -9.28 -13.98 -7.20
N ASP A 110 -9.08 -14.84 -6.20
CA ASP A 110 -10.13 -15.26 -5.26
C ASP A 110 -10.68 -14.09 -4.44
N SER A 111 -9.81 -13.13 -4.12
CA SER A 111 -10.17 -11.94 -3.35
C SER A 111 -10.89 -10.87 -4.18
N LEU A 112 -10.93 -10.99 -5.52
CA LEU A 112 -11.54 -10.00 -6.41
C LEU A 112 -13.04 -10.27 -6.63
N GLY A 113 -13.83 -9.21 -6.67
CA GLY A 113 -15.17 -9.19 -7.25
C GLY A 113 -15.12 -9.11 -8.77
N ASP A 114 -16.29 -9.20 -9.41
CA ASP A 114 -16.41 -9.17 -10.88
C ASP A 114 -16.04 -7.80 -11.48
N ASP A 115 -16.09 -6.76 -10.65
CA ASP A 115 -15.60 -5.41 -10.95
C ASP A 115 -14.07 -5.30 -11.07
N GLY A 116 -13.35 -6.38 -10.75
CA GLY A 116 -11.89 -6.41 -10.76
C GLY A 116 -11.27 -5.84 -9.48
N PHE A 117 -12.03 -5.61 -8.42
CA PHE A 117 -11.50 -5.05 -7.18
C PHE A 117 -11.66 -6.00 -6.00
N PRO A 118 -10.73 -5.98 -5.03
CA PRO A 118 -10.90 -6.76 -3.83
C PRO A 118 -11.94 -6.15 -2.90
N PHE A 119 -12.65 -6.98 -2.15
CA PHE A 119 -13.58 -6.48 -1.13
C PHE A 119 -12.82 -5.89 0.07
N ILE A 120 -13.42 -4.87 0.70
CA ILE A 120 -12.87 -4.30 1.93
C ILE A 120 -12.87 -5.38 3.02
N GLY A 121 -11.74 -5.53 3.71
CA GLY A 121 -11.51 -6.58 4.70
C GLY A 121 -10.90 -7.86 4.13
N ALA A 122 -10.74 -7.99 2.81
CA ALA A 122 -10.07 -9.14 2.21
C ALA A 122 -8.63 -9.26 2.70
N ASN A 123 -8.23 -10.48 3.08
CA ASN A 123 -6.84 -10.81 3.31
C ASN A 123 -6.16 -11.06 1.97
N ILE A 124 -5.04 -10.39 1.74
CA ILE A 124 -4.22 -10.50 0.55
C ILE A 124 -2.81 -10.90 0.95
N GLN A 125 -2.20 -11.75 0.13
CA GLN A 125 -0.88 -12.30 0.37
C GLN A 125 -0.10 -12.39 -0.94
N SER A 126 1.20 -12.64 -0.82
CA SER A 126 2.06 -12.75 -1.98
C SER A 126 1.51 -13.80 -2.95
N GLY A 127 1.34 -13.41 -4.21
CA GLY A 127 0.66 -14.21 -5.22
C GLY A 127 -0.71 -13.70 -5.62
N ASP A 128 -1.36 -12.82 -4.83
CA ASP A 128 -2.71 -12.34 -5.13
C ASP A 128 -2.70 -11.16 -6.09
N ILE A 129 -3.75 -11.05 -6.89
CA ILE A 129 -4.08 -9.87 -7.68
C ILE A 129 -4.77 -8.84 -6.78
N VAL A 130 -4.29 -7.59 -6.83
CA VAL A 130 -4.82 -6.46 -6.07
C VAL A 130 -5.69 -5.53 -6.90
N ILE A 131 -5.52 -5.54 -8.22
CA ILE A 131 -6.40 -4.85 -9.19
C ILE A 131 -6.52 -5.74 -10.43
N GLY A 132 -7.72 -6.24 -10.70
CA GLY A 132 -8.07 -6.97 -11.91
C GLY A 132 -8.28 -6.03 -13.09
N LYS A 133 -7.55 -6.28 -14.18
CA LYS A 133 -7.64 -5.48 -15.40
C LYS A 133 -7.45 -6.41 -16.60
N CYS A 134 -8.34 -6.33 -17.57
CA CYS A 134 -8.33 -7.19 -18.75
C CYS A 134 -8.68 -6.41 -20.00
N ALA A 135 -8.10 -6.83 -21.13
CA ALA A 135 -8.47 -6.29 -22.42
C ALA A 135 -9.65 -7.07 -23.03
N GLU A 136 -10.38 -6.49 -23.99
CA GLU A 136 -11.49 -7.18 -24.67
C GLU A 136 -11.06 -8.47 -25.36
N SER A 137 -9.79 -8.61 -25.79
CA SER A 137 -9.24 -9.88 -26.28
C SER A 137 -9.09 -10.98 -25.21
N GLY A 138 -9.33 -10.65 -23.93
CA GLY A 138 -9.07 -11.53 -22.79
C GLY A 138 -7.63 -11.50 -22.28
N THR A 139 -6.81 -10.55 -22.75
CA THR A 139 -5.43 -10.37 -22.27
C THR A 139 -5.42 -9.82 -20.85
N ASP A 140 -4.60 -10.43 -19.99
CA ASP A 140 -4.45 -10.05 -18.57
C ASP A 140 -3.49 -8.87 -18.38
N HIS A 141 -4.00 -7.79 -17.82
CA HIS A 141 -3.28 -6.57 -17.45
C HIS A 141 -3.37 -6.29 -15.95
N SER A 142 -3.70 -7.30 -15.15
CA SER A 142 -3.92 -7.19 -13.73
C SER A 142 -2.65 -6.79 -12.97
N VAL A 143 -2.85 -6.12 -11.82
CA VAL A 143 -1.78 -5.72 -10.92
C VAL A 143 -1.67 -6.75 -9.79
N LYS A 144 -0.50 -7.37 -9.68
CA LYS A 144 -0.18 -8.31 -8.61
C LYS A 144 0.36 -7.60 -7.37
N LEU A 145 0.07 -8.15 -6.20
CA LEU A 145 0.73 -7.78 -4.95
C LEU A 145 2.27 -7.94 -5.08
N LYS A 146 3.03 -7.08 -4.41
CA LYS A 146 4.50 -7.25 -4.40
C LYS A 146 4.90 -8.55 -3.70
N HIS A 147 6.07 -9.07 -4.06
CA HIS A 147 6.64 -10.22 -3.39
C HIS A 147 6.86 -9.92 -1.90
N THR A 148 6.80 -10.97 -1.06
CA THR A 148 7.01 -10.95 0.40
C THR A 148 6.06 -10.08 1.23
N GLU A 149 5.01 -9.52 0.61
CA GLU A 149 3.99 -8.75 1.32
C GLU A 149 2.72 -9.56 1.57
N ARG A 150 2.05 -9.20 2.66
CA ARG A 150 0.72 -9.69 3.04
C ARG A 150 0.01 -8.61 3.83
N GLY A 151 -1.31 -8.67 3.86
CA GLY A 151 -2.06 -7.66 4.57
C GLY A 151 -3.56 -7.72 4.35
N ARG A 152 -4.26 -6.70 4.83
CA ARG A 152 -5.72 -6.60 4.71
C ARG A 152 -6.13 -5.34 3.94
N VAL A 153 -7.07 -5.50 3.02
CA VAL A 153 -7.66 -4.39 2.26
C VAL A 153 -8.48 -3.50 3.18
N GLN A 154 -8.08 -2.23 3.35
CA GLN A 154 -8.74 -1.25 4.20
C GLN A 154 -9.72 -0.38 3.42
N ARG A 155 -9.37 0.00 2.19
CA ARG A 155 -10.18 0.91 1.37
C ARG A 155 -9.91 0.69 -0.10
N VAL A 156 -10.98 0.74 -0.89
CA VAL A 156 -10.96 0.80 -2.35
C VAL A 156 -11.62 2.12 -2.75
N VAL A 157 -10.95 2.90 -3.59
CA VAL A 157 -11.44 4.21 -4.06
C VAL A 157 -11.59 4.12 -5.56
N LEU A 158 -12.75 4.48 -6.10
CA LEU A 158 -12.95 4.67 -7.53
C LEU A 158 -13.13 6.16 -7.79
N SER A 159 -12.39 6.70 -8.75
CA SER A 159 -12.54 8.08 -9.19
C SER A 159 -12.43 8.16 -10.69
N SER A 160 -13.23 9.01 -11.34
CA SER A 160 -13.11 9.36 -12.74
C SER A 160 -12.61 10.80 -12.83
N ASN A 161 -11.59 11.09 -13.65
CA ASN A 161 -11.29 12.47 -14.02
C ASN A 161 -12.20 12.94 -15.17
N ASP A 162 -12.10 14.22 -15.52
CA ASP A 162 -12.81 14.83 -16.65
C ASP A 162 -12.44 14.20 -18.01
N GLU A 163 -11.28 13.52 -18.08
CA GLU A 163 -10.85 12.70 -19.23
C GLU A 163 -11.41 11.27 -19.22
N ARG A 164 -12.36 10.96 -18.30
CA ARG A 164 -12.96 9.64 -18.06
C ARG A 164 -11.98 8.52 -17.69
N LYS A 165 -10.82 8.85 -17.13
CA LYS A 165 -9.87 7.87 -16.59
C LYS A 165 -10.30 7.44 -15.21
N ASN A 166 -10.51 6.14 -15.04
CA ASN A 166 -10.85 5.55 -13.76
C ASN A 166 -9.57 5.23 -12.98
N PHE A 167 -9.44 5.77 -11.76
CA PHE A 167 -8.34 5.50 -10.83
C PHE A 167 -8.82 4.64 -9.68
N VAL A 168 -8.02 3.64 -9.33
CA VAL A 168 -8.26 2.84 -8.12
C VAL A 168 -7.17 3.03 -7.09
N THR A 169 -7.50 3.10 -5.80
CA THR A 169 -6.49 3.02 -4.73
C THR A 169 -6.90 1.98 -3.71
N SER A 170 -6.15 0.87 -3.65
CA SER A 170 -6.31 -0.15 -2.60
C SER A 170 -5.28 0.05 -1.50
N TRP A 171 -5.76 0.14 -0.25
CA TRP A 171 -4.96 0.34 0.95
C TRP A 171 -4.75 -0.98 1.68
N GLN A 172 -3.49 -1.37 1.91
CA GLN A 172 -3.14 -2.59 2.62
C GLN A 172 -2.43 -2.30 3.94
N HIS A 173 -2.87 -2.97 5.01
CA HIS A 173 -2.18 -3.06 6.32
C HIS A 173 -1.39 -4.36 6.44
#